data_AF-A0A5K0VBS1-F1
#
_entry.id   AF-A0A5K0VBS1-F1
#
_cell.length_a   1.000
_cell.length_b   1.000
_cell.length_c   1.000
_cell.angle_alpha   90.00
_cell.angle_beta   90.00
_cell.angle_gamma   90.00
#
_symmetry.space_group_name_H-M   'P 1'
#
loop_
_entity.id
_entity.type
_entity.pdbx_description
1 polymer ?
#
loop_
_entity_poly.entity_id
_entity_poly.type
_entity_poly.pdbx_seq_one_letter_code
_entity_poly.pdbx_strand_id
1 'polypeptide(L)'
;MVTTNLPSLMEEIQNPKVTLSPSPLHPTAAATEEQPPPRPSLCEECGVQPFKYRCPGCSLRTCSLPCVKSHKQRTNCNGRRDRTHFIPISEFNDAHLIS
;
A
#
# COMPACT_ATOMS: atom_id res chain seq x y z
N MET A 1 4.18 -64.44 17.72
CA MET A 1 4.68 -63.45 18.69
C MET A 1 4.75 -62.11 17.95
N VAL A 2 3.63 -61.39 17.89
CA VAL A 2 3.57 -60.08 17.23
C VAL A 2 3.95 -59.04 18.27
N THR A 3 5.22 -58.65 18.25
CA THR A 3 5.75 -57.60 19.12
C THR A 3 5.15 -56.27 18.71
N THR A 4 4.44 -55.67 19.65
CA THR A 4 4.07 -54.26 19.67
C THR A 4 5.31 -53.37 19.88
N ASN A 5 5.07 -52.06 19.83
CA ASN A 5 5.86 -50.94 20.36
C ASN A 5 6.68 -50.15 19.31
N LEU A 6 6.15 -49.05 18.77
CA LEU A 6 6.06 -47.66 19.31
C LEU A 6 7.34 -46.87 18.99
N PRO A 7 7.27 -45.82 18.15
CA PRO A 7 8.43 -45.05 17.71
C PRO A 7 8.84 -44.04 18.79
N SER A 8 10.10 -44.11 19.24
CA SER A 8 10.69 -43.17 20.21
C SER A 8 11.62 -42.19 19.50
N LEU A 9 11.18 -40.92 19.53
CA LEU A 9 11.95 -39.72 19.83
C LEU A 9 13.39 -39.61 19.32
N MET A 10 13.58 -38.77 18.30
CA MET A 10 14.46 -37.57 18.30
C MET A 10 14.86 -37.26 16.86
N GLU A 11 14.41 -36.13 16.31
CA GLU A 11 15.08 -35.57 15.14
C GLU A 11 15.28 -34.07 15.40
N GLU A 12 16.55 -33.72 15.46
CA GLU A 12 17.12 -32.46 15.88
C GLU A 12 16.74 -31.33 14.92
N ILE A 13 16.15 -30.27 15.44
CA ILE A 13 15.94 -29.02 14.72
C ILE A 13 17.30 -28.34 14.59
N GLN A 14 18.05 -28.70 13.55
CA GLN A 14 19.29 -28.01 13.18
C GLN A 14 18.92 -26.64 12.57
N ASN A 15 18.90 -25.64 13.45
CA ASN A 15 18.76 -24.22 13.14
C ASN A 15 19.87 -23.78 12.14
N PRO A 16 19.56 -23.36 10.90
CA PRO A 16 20.57 -22.75 10.05
C PRO A 16 20.84 -21.32 10.53
N LYS A 17 22.04 -21.15 11.10
CA LYS A 17 22.75 -19.89 11.32
C LYS A 17 22.81 -19.10 10.01
N VAL A 18 21.93 -18.12 9.84
CA VAL A 18 22.06 -17.11 8.78
C VAL A 18 22.75 -15.89 9.38
N THR A 19 23.93 -15.66 8.82
CA THR A 19 24.93 -14.66 9.08
C THR A 19 24.38 -13.23 9.07
N LEU A 20 24.88 -12.42 9.99
CA LEU A 20 24.75 -10.98 10.04
C LEU A 20 25.05 -10.34 8.67
N SER A 21 24.17 -9.46 8.19
CA SER A 21 24.58 -8.33 7.39
C SER A 21 24.32 -7.07 8.21
N PRO A 22 25.34 -6.38 8.74
CA PRO A 22 25.15 -5.05 9.26
C PRO A 22 24.67 -4.17 8.10
N SER A 23 23.46 -3.64 8.21
CA SER A 23 23.00 -2.57 7.31
C SER A 23 24.10 -1.50 7.28
N PRO A 24 24.58 -1.10 6.09
CA PRO A 24 25.69 -0.18 5.99
C PRO A 24 25.30 1.13 6.67
N LEU A 25 26.12 1.51 7.66
CA LEU A 25 26.29 2.92 7.98
C LEU A 25 26.78 3.64 6.71
N HIS A 26 26.47 4.93 6.67
CA HIS A 26 27.03 6.03 5.87
C HIS A 26 26.03 6.68 4.86
N PRO A 27 26.04 8.03 4.71
CA PRO A 27 26.70 9.08 5.51
C PRO A 27 25.82 10.28 5.90
N THR A 28 26.13 10.86 7.07
CA THR A 28 26.00 12.31 7.27
C THR A 28 27.13 12.97 6.47
N ALA A 29 26.78 13.79 5.47
CA ALA A 29 27.61 14.87 4.90
C ALA A 29 26.98 15.36 3.59
N ALA A 30 26.42 16.56 3.66
CA ALA A 30 26.51 17.61 2.63
C ALA A 30 26.68 17.16 1.16
N ALA A 31 25.55 16.99 0.47
CA ALA A 31 25.39 17.49 -0.88
C ALA A 31 23.91 17.86 -1.05
N THR A 32 23.63 19.16 -1.04
CA THR A 32 22.36 19.71 -1.52
C THR A 32 22.29 19.40 -3.02
N GLU A 33 21.82 18.20 -3.38
CA GLU A 33 21.28 18.00 -4.72
C GLU A 33 19.93 18.73 -4.73
N GLU A 34 19.95 19.91 -5.33
CA GLU A 34 18.77 20.69 -5.67
C GLU A 34 17.94 19.87 -6.66
N GLN A 35 17.12 18.95 -6.14
CA GLN A 35 16.15 18.24 -6.96
C GLN A 35 15.24 19.29 -7.59
N PRO A 36 15.12 19.36 -8.93
CA PRO A 36 14.20 20.29 -9.56
C PRO A 36 12.81 20.07 -8.98
N PRO A 37 12.03 21.14 -8.77
CA PRO A 37 10.76 21.06 -8.05
C PRO A 37 9.91 19.93 -8.64
N PRO A 38 9.27 19.09 -7.80
CA PRO A 38 8.47 17.99 -8.28
C PRO A 38 7.43 18.52 -9.25
N ARG A 39 7.53 18.10 -10.51
CA ARG A 39 6.57 18.46 -11.57
C ARG A 39 5.16 18.12 -11.08
N PRO A 40 4.22 19.06 -11.13
CA PRO A 40 2.90 18.84 -10.56
C PRO A 40 2.22 17.70 -11.32
N SER A 41 1.70 16.69 -10.61
CA SER A 41 1.05 15.58 -11.29
C SER A 41 -0.20 16.09 -12.02
N LEU A 42 -0.44 15.58 -13.22
CA LEU A 42 -1.55 16.01 -14.06
C LEU A 42 -2.87 15.34 -13.65
N CYS A 43 -3.98 15.94 -14.04
CA CYS A 43 -5.31 15.36 -13.94
C CYS A 43 -5.36 14.04 -14.70
N GLU A 44 -5.82 12.97 -14.06
CA GLU A 44 -5.90 11.63 -14.65
C GLU A 44 -7.11 11.49 -15.60
N GLU A 45 -8.06 12.43 -15.56
CA GLU A 45 -9.22 12.42 -16.44
C GLU A 45 -8.98 13.20 -17.75
N CYS A 46 -8.38 14.40 -17.69
CA CYS A 46 -8.16 15.22 -18.88
C CYS A 46 -6.70 15.34 -19.33
N GLY A 47 -5.73 15.07 -18.46
CA GLY A 47 -4.30 15.17 -18.78
C GLY A 47 -3.77 16.58 -19.05
N VAL A 48 -4.59 17.63 -18.98
CA VAL A 48 -4.18 19.00 -19.38
C VAL A 48 -3.62 19.81 -18.21
N GLN A 49 -4.34 19.81 -17.08
CA GLN A 49 -4.03 20.65 -15.92
C GLN A 49 -3.52 19.81 -14.76
N PRO A 50 -2.73 20.39 -13.83
CA PRO A 50 -2.37 19.71 -12.60
C PRO A 50 -3.63 19.31 -11.80
N PHE A 51 -3.59 18.15 -11.14
CA PHE A 51 -4.73 17.74 -10.33
C PHE A 51 -4.89 18.65 -9.09
N LYS A 52 -6.13 18.81 -8.64
CA LYS A 52 -6.48 19.58 -7.45
C LYS A 52 -7.29 18.75 -6.44
N TYR A 53 -8.02 17.75 -6.91
CA TYR A 53 -8.93 16.94 -6.13
C TYR A 53 -8.65 15.46 -6.32
N ARG A 54 -9.02 14.64 -5.33
CA ARG A 54 -8.95 13.17 -5.37
C ARG A 54 -10.33 12.61 -5.03
N CYS A 55 -10.83 11.68 -5.84
CA CYS A 55 -12.11 11.05 -5.58
C CYS A 55 -12.00 10.11 -4.36
N PRO A 56 -12.87 10.20 -3.33
CA PRO A 56 -12.78 9.34 -2.15
C PRO A 56 -13.22 7.88 -2.42
N GLY A 57 -14.00 7.64 -3.47
CA GLY A 57 -14.44 6.29 -3.84
C GLY A 57 -13.43 5.50 -4.66
N CYS A 58 -12.81 6.12 -5.66
CA CYS A 58 -11.88 5.44 -6.58
C CYS A 58 -10.46 6.00 -6.59
N SER A 59 -10.15 7.00 -5.75
CA SER A 59 -8.84 7.66 -5.70
C SER A 59 -8.37 8.39 -6.96
N LEU A 60 -9.20 8.52 -7.99
CA LEU A 60 -8.85 9.19 -9.24
C LEU A 60 -8.59 10.70 -9.03
N ARG A 61 -7.49 11.20 -9.59
CA ARG A 61 -7.04 12.59 -9.45
C ARG A 61 -7.64 13.47 -10.54
N THR A 62 -8.29 14.57 -10.15
CA THR A 62 -9.00 15.46 -11.06
C THR A 62 -8.62 16.93 -10.84
N CYS A 63 -8.63 17.75 -11.89
CA CYS A 63 -8.34 19.18 -11.77
C CYS A 63 -9.57 20.02 -11.38
N SER A 64 -10.78 19.57 -11.70
CA SER A 64 -12.00 20.39 -11.60
C SER A 64 -13.29 19.57 -11.59
N LEU A 65 -14.42 20.23 -11.28
CA LEU A 65 -15.76 19.63 -11.28
C LEU A 65 -16.14 18.89 -12.58
N PRO A 66 -15.88 19.38 -13.81
CA PRO A 66 -16.21 18.63 -15.02
C PRO A 66 -15.43 17.30 -15.08
N CYS A 67 -14.15 17.28 -14.70
CA CYS A 67 -13.37 16.04 -14.61
C CYS A 67 -13.91 15.10 -13.51
N VAL A 68 -14.41 15.65 -12.41
CA VAL A 68 -15.09 14.85 -11.37
C VAL A 68 -16.37 14.21 -11.92
N LYS A 69 -17.20 14.94 -12.66
CA LYS A 69 -18.44 14.41 -13.24
C LYS A 69 -18.17 13.39 -14.36
N SER A 70 -17.22 13.70 -15.24
CA SER A 70 -16.82 12.83 -16.36
C SER A 70 -16.39 11.45 -15.86
N HIS A 71 -15.46 11.39 -14.90
CA HIS A 71 -15.00 10.07 -14.43
C HIS A 71 -16.13 9.31 -13.74
N LYS A 72 -16.99 9.97 -12.96
CA LYS A 72 -18.11 9.32 -12.29
C LYS A 72 -19.05 8.66 -13.29
N GLN A 73 -19.37 9.35 -14.37
CA GLN A 73 -20.21 8.82 -15.44
C GLN A 73 -19.51 7.68 -16.21
N ARG A 74 -18.24 7.88 -16.61
CA ARG A 74 -17.48 6.91 -17.40
C ARG A 74 -17.18 5.61 -16.64
N THR A 75 -16.92 5.71 -15.34
CA THR A 75 -16.53 4.57 -14.48
C THR A 75 -17.65 4.05 -13.60
N ASN A 76 -18.86 4.62 -13.70
CA ASN A 76 -19.96 4.37 -12.76
C ASN A 76 -19.58 4.55 -11.28
N CYS A 77 -18.66 5.49 -10.99
CA CYS A 77 -18.21 5.75 -9.64
C CYS A 77 -19.24 6.60 -8.87
N ASN A 78 -19.71 6.10 -7.72
CA ASN A 78 -20.60 6.84 -6.82
C ASN A 78 -19.89 8.00 -6.08
N GLY A 79 -18.56 7.99 -6.05
CA GLY A 79 -17.72 8.97 -5.37
C GLY A 79 -17.86 8.96 -3.84
N ARG A 80 -18.21 7.81 -3.25
CA ARG A 80 -18.28 7.60 -1.80
C ARG A 80 -17.30 6.47 -1.41
N ARG A 81 -16.65 6.63 -0.26
CA ARG A 81 -15.81 5.57 0.32
C ARG A 81 -16.72 4.59 1.07
N ASP A 82 -16.62 3.30 0.78
CA ASP A 82 -17.38 2.26 1.49
C ASP A 82 -16.80 2.03 2.89
N ARG A 83 -17.42 2.67 3.89
CA ARG A 83 -17.00 2.58 5.30
C ARG A 83 -17.59 1.36 6.03
N THR A 84 -18.60 0.71 5.45
CA THR A 84 -19.39 -0.35 6.10
C THR A 84 -19.13 -1.74 5.52
N HIS A 85 -18.16 -1.87 4.61
CA HIS A 85 -17.79 -3.19 4.11
C HIS A 85 -17.21 -4.03 5.26
N PHE A 86 -17.62 -5.29 5.35
CA PHE A 86 -17.09 -6.19 6.38
C PHE A 86 -15.61 -6.46 6.12
N ILE A 87 -14.78 -6.31 7.16
CA ILE A 87 -13.36 -6.58 7.08
C ILE A 87 -13.03 -7.54 8.23
N PRO A 88 -12.41 -8.70 7.96
CA PRO A 88 -12.01 -9.61 9.02
C PRO A 88 -11.04 -8.91 9.97
N ILE A 89 -11.08 -9.28 11.24
CA ILE A 89 -10.27 -8.64 12.28
C ILE A 89 -8.77 -8.64 11.95
N SER A 90 -8.30 -9.66 11.23
CA SER A 90 -6.91 -9.80 10.76
C SER A 90 -6.48 -8.73 9.76
N GLU A 91 -7.42 -8.13 9.03
CA GLU A 91 -7.16 -7.11 8.00
C GLU A 91 -7.57 -5.71 8.46
N PHE A 92 -8.29 -5.61 9.58
CA PHE A 92 -8.74 -4.35 10.15
C PHE A 92 -7.57 -3.55 10.73
N ASN A 93 -7.18 -2.50 10.02
CA ASN A 93 -6.09 -1.58 10.36
C ASN A 93 -6.55 -0.10 10.46
N ASP A 94 -5.64 0.79 10.85
CA ASP A 94 -5.91 2.22 11.07
C ASP A 94 -6.47 2.96 9.85
N ALA A 95 -6.23 2.48 8.62
CA ALA A 95 -6.79 3.09 7.42
C ALA A 95 -8.33 3.04 7.38
N HIS A 96 -8.95 2.17 8.18
CA HIS A 96 -10.40 2.06 8.32
C HIS A 96 -10.99 2.99 9.38
N LEU A 97 -10.18 3.64 10.20
CA LEU A 97 -10.62 4.59 11.25
C LEU A 97 -10.77 6.04 10.74
N ILE A 98 -10.19 6.36 9.58
CA ILE A 98 -10.07 7.74 9.08
C ILE A 98 -11.26 8.11 8.18
N SER A 99 -12.01 9.14 8.57
CA SER A 99 -13.24 9.63 7.88
C SER A 99 -12.98 10.78 6.92
#